data_AF-A0A4Z2H9A8-F1
#
_entry.id   AF-A0A4Z2H9A8-F1
#
_cell.length_a   1.000
_cell.length_b   1.000
_cell.length_c   1.000
_cell.angle_alpha   90.00
_cell.angle_beta   90.00
_cell.angle_gamma   90.00
#
_symmetry.space_group_name_H-M   'P 1'
#
loop_
_entity.id
_entity.type
_entity.pdbx_description
1 polymer ?
#
loop_
_entity_poly.entity_id
_entity_poly.type
_entity_poly.pdbx_seq_one_letter_code
_entity_poly.pdbx_strand_id
1 'polypeptide(L)'
;MRQRKGGGGGAQRSCTRCSKAVCGDGAACRAMGSLFHNTCFTCSVCSEKLIGKPFYTVSGRIYCEADFLYSGAHPSQEVCSSCGRSLEGQPFSVDADSRVYCVSDYHRVRAPLCAACGGPILPTEGSTESIRVVSCDRNYHVECYSGETLIDMASVGLRGLALCAVCLLNTAFVFISGAEFIRFISFRAIYHNITGDTTLCQDSIPWSVALRDSSVLGSLFMDLGLLVLFIMQHSLLARSPVKQALHSVLGPLNRTAYCFTTALALQIIMRYWQPVMGAPCLWSVRHAPWSIWFPVLCFVLHFLCWAIICSILMIFDYPELMGIKQVYNNCLGLEDPLTYKSPGARRLLSHLRHPVCLELGVVLWVLPTLTLDRLLLAGTLSTYLALAHSLDKQDLAYLCVRLNHKLHLFAEPQRGSAETGGHKEK
;
A
#
# COMPACT_ATOMS: atom_id res chain seq x y z
N MET A 1 -39.39 65.69 4.46
CA MET A 1 -38.94 64.43 3.83
C MET A 1 -39.74 64.16 2.57
N ARG A 2 -39.08 63.61 1.53
CA ARG A 2 -39.52 63.23 0.15
C ARG A 2 -38.97 64.21 -0.92
N GLN A 3 -38.27 63.82 -1.99
CA GLN A 3 -37.93 62.53 -2.64
C GLN A 3 -36.57 62.70 -3.40
N ARG A 4 -35.60 61.79 -3.27
CA ARG A 4 -35.15 60.74 -4.24
C ARG A 4 -34.51 61.18 -5.57
N LYS A 5 -33.17 61.00 -5.70
CA LYS A 5 -32.42 60.13 -6.65
C LYS A 5 -31.05 60.74 -7.01
N GLY A 6 -29.97 60.19 -6.45
CA GLY A 6 -28.58 60.42 -6.86
C GLY A 6 -28.05 59.22 -7.65
N GLY A 7 -27.31 59.51 -8.72
CA GLY A 7 -26.89 58.57 -9.76
C GLY A 7 -25.77 57.61 -9.37
N GLY A 8 -25.79 56.43 -10.01
CA GLY A 8 -24.71 55.46 -10.02
C GLY A 8 -24.70 54.72 -11.35
N GLY A 9 -23.52 54.54 -11.93
CA GLY A 9 -23.31 53.62 -13.05
C GLY A 9 -22.22 54.03 -14.04
N GLY A 10 -21.17 53.19 -14.17
CA GLY A 10 -20.26 53.23 -15.32
C GLY A 10 -18.88 52.64 -15.05
N ALA A 11 -18.73 51.30 -15.06
CA ALA A 11 -17.43 50.65 -15.08
C ALA A 11 -16.74 50.93 -16.43
N GLN A 12 -15.62 51.65 -16.42
CA GLN A 12 -14.85 52.02 -17.60
C GLN A 12 -14.22 50.77 -18.24
N ARG A 13 -14.55 50.47 -19.50
CA ARG A 13 -14.03 49.31 -20.24
C ARG A 13 -12.81 49.73 -21.07
N SER A 14 -11.63 49.22 -20.75
CA SER A 14 -10.37 49.51 -21.46
C SER A 14 -10.04 48.47 -22.54
N CYS A 15 -9.32 48.87 -23.59
CA CYS A 15 -8.89 47.99 -24.67
C CYS A 15 -7.65 47.17 -24.26
N THR A 16 -7.67 45.84 -24.43
CA THR A 16 -6.56 44.95 -24.02
C THR A 16 -5.27 45.17 -24.81
N ARG A 17 -5.34 45.67 -26.05
CA ARG A 17 -4.15 45.89 -26.89
C ARG A 17 -3.45 47.23 -26.65
N CYS A 18 -4.22 48.31 -26.50
CA CYS A 18 -3.66 49.67 -26.37
C CYS A 18 -3.88 50.30 -25.00
N SER A 19 -4.57 49.60 -24.09
CA SER A 19 -4.87 50.01 -22.72
C SER A 19 -5.66 51.31 -22.55
N LYS A 20 -6.15 51.91 -23.65
CA LYS A 20 -6.99 53.12 -23.64
C LYS A 20 -8.47 52.78 -23.43
N ALA A 21 -9.21 53.70 -22.83
CA ALA A 21 -10.65 53.57 -22.62
C ALA A 21 -11.39 53.52 -23.97
N VAL A 22 -12.35 52.61 -24.09
CA VAL A 22 -13.22 52.53 -25.26
C VAL A 22 -14.48 53.36 -25.01
N CYS A 23 -14.69 54.42 -25.77
CA CYS A 23 -15.86 55.31 -25.65
C CYS A 23 -16.77 55.16 -26.89
N GLY A 24 -18.06 54.84 -26.67
CA GLY A 24 -19.11 54.83 -27.70
C GLY A 24 -19.65 53.44 -28.05
N ASP A 25 -20.98 53.34 -28.20
CA ASP A 25 -21.67 52.13 -28.64
C ASP A 25 -21.37 51.87 -30.13
N GLY A 26 -20.71 50.74 -30.42
CA GLY A 26 -20.43 50.27 -31.79
C GLY A 26 -18.97 50.29 -32.26
N ALA A 27 -18.05 50.89 -31.50
CA ALA A 27 -16.63 50.99 -31.88
C ALA A 27 -15.71 49.91 -31.26
N ALA A 28 -16.27 48.91 -30.59
CA ALA A 28 -15.53 47.85 -29.93
C ALA A 28 -16.06 46.45 -30.24
N CYS A 29 -15.13 45.50 -30.37
CA CYS A 29 -15.41 44.08 -30.47
C CYS A 29 -14.97 43.38 -29.17
N ARG A 30 -15.79 42.42 -28.72
CA ARG A 30 -15.46 41.56 -27.58
C ARG A 30 -15.05 40.19 -28.11
N ALA A 31 -13.85 39.77 -27.75
CA ALA A 31 -13.27 38.49 -28.17
C ALA A 31 -12.63 37.81 -26.95
N MET A 32 -13.01 36.54 -26.70
CA MET A 32 -12.49 35.74 -25.56
C MET A 32 -12.55 36.47 -24.20
N GLY A 33 -13.66 37.13 -23.90
CA GLY A 33 -13.85 37.89 -22.65
C GLY A 33 -13.07 39.22 -22.57
N SER A 34 -12.20 39.52 -23.53
CA SER A 34 -11.44 40.76 -23.64
C SER A 34 -12.08 41.76 -24.60
N LEU A 35 -11.85 43.06 -24.37
CA LEU A 35 -12.44 44.14 -25.16
C LEU A 35 -11.36 44.82 -26.00
N PHE A 36 -11.64 45.03 -27.29
CA PHE A 36 -10.73 45.69 -28.23
C PHE A 36 -11.46 46.78 -29.00
N HIS A 37 -10.75 47.84 -29.39
CA HIS A 37 -11.25 48.72 -30.45
C HIS A 37 -11.34 47.92 -31.75
N ASN A 38 -12.30 48.24 -32.61
CA ASN A 38 -12.42 47.62 -33.94
C ASN A 38 -11.13 47.76 -34.78
N THR A 39 -10.36 48.83 -34.53
CA THR A 39 -9.05 49.07 -35.18
C THR A 39 -7.90 48.33 -34.53
N CYS A 40 -8.03 47.91 -33.27
CA CYS A 40 -6.98 47.21 -32.53
C CYS A 40 -7.10 45.69 -32.64
N PHE A 41 -8.21 45.16 -33.15
CA PHE A 41 -8.41 43.72 -33.33
C PHE A 41 -7.86 43.25 -34.68
N THR A 42 -6.55 43.18 -34.76
CA THR A 42 -5.80 42.81 -35.98
C THR A 42 -4.79 41.70 -35.71
N CYS A 43 -4.41 40.94 -36.75
CA CYS A 43 -3.34 39.94 -36.67
C CYS A 43 -2.02 40.59 -36.23
N SER A 44 -1.23 39.89 -35.42
CA SER A 44 0.09 40.38 -34.97
C SER A 44 1.18 40.26 -36.03
N VAL A 45 0.92 39.51 -37.11
CA VAL A 45 1.85 39.27 -38.23
C VAL A 45 1.44 40.13 -39.43
N CYS A 46 0.31 39.83 -40.09
CA CYS A 46 -0.13 40.58 -41.26
C CYS A 46 -0.91 41.87 -40.97
N SER A 47 -1.24 42.18 -39.71
CA SER A 47 -2.04 43.35 -39.31
C SER A 47 -3.46 43.44 -39.93
N GLU A 48 -3.97 42.35 -40.50
CA GLU A 48 -5.34 42.29 -41.03
C GLU A 48 -6.39 42.36 -39.92
N LYS A 49 -7.53 43.02 -40.17
CA LYS A 49 -8.67 43.09 -39.24
C LYS A 49 -9.37 41.74 -39.12
N LEU A 50 -9.55 41.27 -37.88
CA LEU A 50 -10.07 39.93 -37.58
C LEU A 50 -11.57 39.92 -37.21
N ILE A 51 -12.26 41.06 -37.36
CA ILE A 51 -13.69 41.17 -37.03
C ILE A 51 -14.50 40.25 -37.94
N GLY A 52 -15.17 39.26 -37.35
CA GLY A 52 -15.97 38.27 -38.08
C GLY A 52 -15.18 37.15 -38.76
N LYS A 53 -13.85 37.07 -38.54
CA LYS A 53 -12.98 36.01 -39.06
C LYS A 53 -12.53 35.08 -37.93
N PRO A 54 -12.23 33.79 -38.21
CA PRO A 54 -11.58 32.91 -37.24
C PRO A 54 -10.19 33.46 -36.88
N PHE A 55 -9.83 33.33 -35.61
CA PHE A 55 -8.55 33.82 -35.07
C PHE A 55 -8.05 32.92 -33.95
N TYR A 56 -6.74 32.95 -33.72
CA TYR A 56 -6.07 32.13 -32.72
C TYR A 56 -5.22 33.00 -31.79
N THR A 57 -5.16 32.64 -30.50
CA THR A 57 -4.37 33.37 -29.50
C THR A 57 -3.30 32.46 -28.92
N VAL A 58 -2.04 32.82 -29.09
CA VAL A 58 -0.89 32.12 -28.49
C VAL A 58 -0.04 33.12 -27.73
N SER A 59 0.25 32.83 -26.46
CA SER A 59 1.09 33.66 -25.59
C SER A 59 0.66 35.13 -25.53
N GLY A 60 -0.66 35.39 -25.53
CA GLY A 60 -1.23 36.75 -25.46
C GLY A 60 -1.19 37.55 -26.76
N ARG A 61 -0.74 36.97 -27.87
CA ARG A 61 -0.76 37.57 -29.22
C ARG A 61 -1.84 36.90 -30.08
N ILE A 62 -2.47 37.68 -30.96
CA ILE A 62 -3.60 37.25 -31.80
C ILE A 62 -3.12 37.08 -33.24
N TYR A 63 -3.48 35.96 -33.87
CA TYR A 63 -3.07 35.57 -35.23
C TYR A 63 -4.32 35.29 -36.07
N CYS A 64 -4.27 35.58 -37.38
CA CYS A 64 -5.26 35.07 -38.33
C CYS A 64 -5.01 33.57 -38.58
N GLU A 65 -6.00 32.84 -39.09
CA GLU A 65 -5.87 31.41 -39.41
C GLU A 65 -4.68 31.12 -40.34
N ALA A 66 -4.50 31.92 -41.40
CA ALA A 66 -3.39 31.74 -42.34
C ALA A 66 -2.02 31.93 -41.66
N ASP A 67 -1.83 33.03 -40.91
CA ASP A 67 -0.55 33.30 -40.25
C ASP A 67 -0.33 32.37 -39.04
N PHE A 68 -1.39 31.90 -38.38
CA PHE A 68 -1.29 30.90 -37.33
C PHE A 68 -0.76 29.57 -37.88
N LEU A 69 -1.20 29.17 -39.07
CA LEU A 69 -0.73 27.97 -39.75
C LEU A 69 0.66 28.16 -40.38
N TYR A 70 1.03 29.37 -40.82
CA TYR A 70 2.26 29.62 -41.58
C TYR A 70 3.45 30.13 -40.74
N SER A 71 3.22 30.76 -39.58
CA SER A 71 4.28 31.41 -38.77
C SER A 71 5.12 30.47 -37.90
N GLY A 72 4.99 29.15 -38.05
CA GLY A 72 6.00 28.21 -37.56
C GLY A 72 6.22 28.21 -36.04
N ALA A 73 5.17 28.37 -35.23
CA ALA A 73 5.24 28.18 -33.78
C ALA A 73 5.37 26.69 -33.35
N HIS A 74 5.81 25.81 -34.27
CA HIS A 74 6.27 24.47 -33.97
C HIS A 74 7.53 24.17 -34.81
N PRO A 75 8.61 23.64 -34.20
CA PRO A 75 9.70 23.02 -34.95
C PRO A 75 9.26 21.59 -35.30
N SER A 76 9.13 21.26 -36.58
CA SER A 76 8.95 19.86 -36.95
C SER A 76 9.67 19.54 -38.24
N GLN A 77 10.52 18.51 -38.18
CA GLN A 77 11.02 17.79 -39.33
C GLN A 77 9.88 17.44 -40.28
N GLU A 78 10.01 17.80 -41.55
CA GLU A 78 9.03 17.47 -42.61
C GLU A 78 9.13 16.01 -43.10
N VAL A 79 9.76 15.14 -42.32
CA VAL A 79 10.00 13.73 -42.67
C VAL A 79 9.47 12.80 -41.59
N CYS A 80 8.85 11.70 -42.02
CA CYS A 80 8.43 10.65 -41.11
C CYS A 80 9.64 9.99 -40.44
N SER A 81 9.62 9.91 -39.11
CA SER A 81 10.71 9.32 -38.29
C SER A 81 10.88 7.81 -38.49
N SER A 82 9.88 7.13 -39.05
CA SER A 82 9.89 5.68 -39.29
C SER A 82 10.33 5.34 -40.73
N CYS A 83 9.63 5.86 -41.75
CA CYS A 83 9.93 5.56 -43.15
C CYS A 83 10.81 6.59 -43.87
N GLY A 84 11.11 7.74 -43.26
CA GLY A 84 11.93 8.80 -43.87
C GLY A 84 11.26 9.57 -45.02
N ARG A 85 9.98 9.31 -45.31
CA ARG A 85 9.24 9.97 -46.40
C ARG A 85 8.95 11.43 -46.05
N SER A 86 9.08 12.33 -47.03
CA SER A 86 8.60 13.72 -46.93
C SER A 86 7.08 13.76 -46.75
N LEU A 87 6.62 14.59 -45.81
CA LEU A 87 5.21 14.76 -45.44
C LEU A 87 4.65 16.10 -45.94
N GLU A 88 5.32 16.73 -46.89
CA GLU A 88 4.92 18.01 -47.47
C GLU A 88 3.52 17.90 -48.09
N GLY A 89 2.55 18.63 -47.51
CA GLY A 89 1.15 18.62 -47.93
C GLY A 89 0.37 17.34 -47.57
N GLN A 90 0.93 16.42 -46.78
CA GLN A 90 0.23 15.21 -46.32
C GLN A 90 -0.11 15.28 -44.83
N PRO A 91 -1.25 14.69 -44.40
CA PRO A 91 -1.57 14.60 -42.98
C PRO A 91 -0.53 13.75 -42.25
N PHE A 92 -0.11 14.22 -41.07
CA PHE A 92 0.88 13.57 -40.22
C PHE A 92 0.43 13.52 -38.77
N SER A 93 1.06 12.67 -37.97
CA SER A 93 0.77 12.50 -36.54
C SER A 93 2.05 12.69 -35.73
N VAL A 94 1.93 13.33 -34.57
CA VAL A 94 3.05 13.62 -33.66
C VAL A 94 2.85 12.86 -32.36
N ASP A 95 3.88 12.19 -31.87
CA ASP A 95 3.84 11.48 -30.59
C ASP A 95 4.15 12.39 -29.38
N ALA A 96 4.02 11.83 -28.16
CA ALA A 96 4.31 12.54 -26.91
C ALA A 96 5.78 13.01 -26.78
N ASP A 97 6.69 12.40 -27.55
CA ASP A 97 8.12 12.74 -27.60
C ASP A 97 8.43 13.73 -28.74
N SER A 98 7.40 14.35 -29.33
CA SER A 98 7.48 15.30 -30.44
C SER A 98 8.07 14.75 -31.75
N ARG A 99 7.99 13.43 -31.97
CA ARG A 99 8.41 12.79 -33.23
C ARG A 99 7.27 12.74 -34.23
N VAL A 100 7.57 13.08 -35.49
CA VAL A 100 6.61 13.12 -36.59
C VAL A 100 6.56 11.77 -37.31
N TYR A 101 5.36 11.26 -37.57
CA TYR A 101 5.11 10.03 -38.34
C TYR A 101 4.06 10.28 -39.43
N CYS A 102 4.13 9.54 -40.54
CA CYS A 102 2.99 9.45 -41.46
C CYS A 102 1.85 8.71 -40.74
N VAL A 103 0.59 8.98 -41.13
CA VAL A 103 -0.59 8.34 -40.50
C VAL A 103 -0.47 6.81 -40.50
N SER A 104 0.04 6.23 -41.60
CA SER A 104 0.23 4.79 -41.76
C SER A 104 1.23 4.21 -40.74
N ASP A 105 2.40 4.83 -40.59
CA ASP A 105 3.44 4.36 -39.67
C ASP A 105 3.11 4.71 -38.22
N TYR A 106 2.41 5.81 -37.96
CA TYR A 106 1.93 6.16 -36.64
C TYR A 106 1.02 5.06 -36.09
N HIS A 107 0.03 4.64 -36.89
CA HIS A 107 -0.83 3.52 -36.52
C HIS A 107 -0.06 2.20 -36.44
N ARG A 108 0.93 1.94 -37.31
CA ARG A 108 1.71 0.70 -37.25
C ARG A 108 2.63 0.59 -36.03
N VAL A 109 3.23 1.69 -35.60
CA VAL A 109 4.18 1.72 -34.46
C VAL A 109 3.46 1.82 -33.12
N ARG A 110 2.29 2.47 -33.08
CA ARG A 110 1.55 2.73 -31.82
C ARG A 110 0.23 1.98 -31.69
N ALA A 111 -0.22 1.21 -32.70
CA ALA A 111 -1.45 0.44 -32.57
C ALA A 111 -1.32 -0.62 -31.47
N PRO A 112 -2.35 -0.77 -30.62
CA PRO A 112 -2.42 -1.89 -29.69
C PRO A 112 -2.40 -3.20 -30.48
N LEU A 113 -1.57 -4.14 -30.04
CA LEU A 113 -1.48 -5.47 -30.66
C LEU A 113 -2.60 -6.37 -30.14
N CYS A 114 -3.15 -7.20 -31.02
CA CYS A 114 -4.08 -8.25 -30.65
C CYS A 114 -3.33 -9.40 -29.94
N ALA A 115 -3.75 -9.76 -28.73
CA ALA A 115 -3.09 -10.81 -27.96
C ALA A 115 -3.28 -12.23 -28.52
N ALA A 116 -4.24 -12.45 -29.43
CA ALA A 116 -4.45 -13.74 -30.10
C ALA A 116 -3.56 -13.87 -31.35
N CYS A 117 -3.68 -12.94 -32.30
CA CYS A 117 -2.95 -13.06 -33.58
C CYS A 117 -1.62 -12.29 -33.64
N GLY A 118 -1.29 -11.48 -32.63
CA GLY A 118 -0.09 -10.64 -32.60
C GLY A 118 -0.09 -9.46 -33.58
N GLY A 119 -1.16 -9.27 -34.37
CA GLY A 119 -1.29 -8.19 -35.35
C GLY A 119 -1.74 -6.86 -34.74
N PRO A 120 -1.37 -5.71 -35.35
CA PRO A 120 -1.83 -4.39 -34.91
C PRO A 120 -3.33 -4.19 -35.18
N ILE A 121 -4.04 -3.65 -34.19
CA ILE A 121 -5.48 -3.34 -34.30
C ILE A 121 -5.63 -1.94 -34.91
N LEU A 122 -5.97 -1.89 -36.20
CA LEU A 122 -6.09 -0.66 -36.97
C LEU A 122 -7.56 -0.20 -37.08
N PRO A 123 -7.82 1.11 -37.29
CA PRO A 123 -9.14 1.61 -37.64
C PRO A 123 -9.63 1.03 -38.98
N THR A 124 -10.93 0.83 -39.11
CA THR A 124 -11.56 0.41 -40.38
C THR A 124 -11.46 1.51 -41.44
N GLU A 125 -11.36 1.13 -42.72
CA GLU A 125 -11.23 2.11 -43.81
C GLU A 125 -12.39 3.12 -43.79
N GLY A 126 -12.06 4.38 -43.51
CA GLY A 126 -13.03 5.49 -43.41
C GLY A 126 -13.42 5.92 -41.99
N SER A 127 -12.94 5.24 -40.94
CA SER A 127 -13.10 5.69 -39.55
C SER A 127 -11.74 6.05 -38.91
N THR A 128 -11.74 7.01 -37.98
CA THR A 128 -10.56 7.36 -37.17
C THR A 128 -10.46 6.54 -35.89
N GLU A 129 -11.46 5.69 -35.59
CA GLU A 129 -11.58 4.95 -34.35
C GLU A 129 -11.36 3.45 -34.57
N SER A 130 -10.43 2.86 -33.82
CA SER A 130 -10.19 1.42 -33.82
C SER A 130 -11.15 0.70 -32.86
N ILE A 131 -11.98 -0.21 -33.35
CA ILE A 131 -12.84 -1.06 -32.54
C ILE A 131 -12.02 -2.25 -32.03
N ARG A 132 -12.01 -2.45 -30.70
CA ARG A 132 -11.29 -3.56 -30.06
C ARG A 132 -12.07 -4.07 -28.86
N VAL A 133 -11.89 -5.35 -28.55
CA VAL A 133 -12.37 -5.94 -27.29
C VAL A 133 -11.23 -5.85 -26.28
N VAL A 134 -11.52 -5.28 -25.11
CA VAL A 134 -10.56 -5.20 -23.99
C VAL A 134 -10.97 -6.22 -22.95
N SER A 135 -10.07 -7.14 -22.60
CA SER A 135 -10.29 -8.15 -21.56
C SER A 135 -8.99 -8.47 -20.84
N CYS A 136 -8.99 -8.43 -19.50
CA CYS A 136 -7.82 -8.64 -18.63
C CYS A 136 -6.57 -7.86 -19.09
N ASP A 137 -6.71 -6.55 -19.34
CA ASP A 137 -5.64 -5.65 -19.83
C ASP A 137 -5.00 -6.04 -21.17
N ARG A 138 -5.65 -6.92 -21.94
CA ARG A 138 -5.25 -7.29 -23.29
C ARG A 138 -6.26 -6.80 -24.30
N ASN A 139 -5.76 -6.44 -25.49
CA ASN A 139 -6.58 -6.00 -26.61
C ASN A 139 -6.76 -7.15 -27.59
N TYR A 140 -7.97 -7.28 -28.14
CA TYR A 140 -8.31 -8.30 -29.12
C TYR A 140 -9.07 -7.69 -30.28
N HIS A 141 -8.86 -8.23 -31.50
CA HIS A 141 -9.83 -8.04 -32.57
C HIS A 141 -11.17 -8.64 -32.14
N VAL A 142 -12.27 -8.06 -32.60
CA VAL A 142 -13.63 -8.56 -32.35
C VAL A 142 -13.77 -10.03 -32.76
N GLU A 143 -13.15 -10.39 -33.87
CA GLU A 143 -13.19 -11.76 -34.43
C GLU A 143 -12.26 -12.73 -33.68
N CYS A 144 -11.13 -12.25 -33.17
CA CYS A 144 -10.17 -13.08 -32.45
C CYS A 144 -10.58 -13.38 -30.98
N TYR A 145 -11.67 -12.77 -30.49
CA TYR A 145 -12.09 -12.89 -29.09
C TYR A 145 -12.78 -14.23 -28.74
N SER A 146 -12.99 -15.14 -29.70
CA SER A 146 -13.94 -16.26 -29.56
C SER A 146 -13.34 -17.67 -29.34
N GLY A 147 -12.05 -17.91 -29.59
CA GLY A 147 -11.48 -19.28 -29.62
C GLY A 147 -10.34 -19.55 -28.63
N GLU A 148 -9.26 -18.76 -28.69
CA GLU A 148 -8.05 -18.95 -27.87
C GLU A 148 -8.16 -18.30 -26.48
N THR A 149 -9.05 -17.31 -26.35
CA THR A 149 -9.29 -16.56 -25.12
C THR A 149 -9.93 -17.40 -24.03
N LEU A 150 -10.76 -18.40 -24.34
CA LEU A 150 -11.37 -19.26 -23.31
C LEU A 150 -10.34 -20.12 -22.58
N ILE A 151 -9.30 -20.60 -23.28
CA ILE A 151 -8.21 -21.38 -22.69
C ILE A 151 -7.32 -20.45 -21.84
N ASP A 152 -6.98 -19.27 -22.36
CA ASP A 152 -6.19 -18.28 -21.62
C ASP A 152 -6.93 -17.80 -20.36
N MET A 153 -8.23 -17.49 -20.46
CA MET A 153 -9.07 -17.08 -19.32
C MET A 153 -9.28 -18.21 -18.31
N ALA A 154 -9.47 -19.45 -18.77
CA ALA A 154 -9.53 -20.61 -17.89
C ALA A 154 -8.18 -20.86 -17.18
N SER A 155 -7.06 -20.65 -17.87
CA SER A 155 -5.72 -20.79 -17.28
C SER A 155 -5.43 -19.69 -16.26
N VAL A 156 -5.85 -18.45 -16.52
CA VAL A 156 -5.74 -17.31 -15.58
C VAL A 156 -6.64 -17.53 -14.37
N GLY A 157 -7.88 -17.99 -14.59
CA GLY A 157 -8.81 -18.35 -13.52
C GLY A 157 -8.29 -19.51 -12.66
N LEU A 158 -7.75 -20.56 -13.26
CA LEU A 158 -7.16 -21.70 -12.53
C LEU A 158 -5.93 -21.29 -11.73
N ARG A 159 -5.06 -20.45 -12.30
CA ARG A 159 -3.91 -19.86 -11.59
C ARG A 159 -4.37 -19.01 -10.41
N GLY A 160 -5.37 -18.15 -10.60
CA GLY A 160 -5.95 -17.34 -9.52
C GLY A 160 -6.53 -18.19 -8.40
N LEU A 161 -7.29 -19.24 -8.74
CA LEU A 161 -7.83 -20.19 -7.76
C LEU A 161 -6.73 -20.92 -7.00
N ALA A 162 -5.68 -21.38 -7.68
CA ALA A 162 -4.54 -22.03 -7.05
C ALA A 162 -3.80 -21.08 -6.07
N LEU A 163 -3.56 -19.83 -6.47
CA LEU A 163 -2.94 -18.82 -5.60
C LEU A 163 -3.80 -18.54 -4.36
N CYS A 164 -5.10 -18.39 -4.53
CA CYS A 164 -6.04 -18.21 -3.42
C CYS A 164 -6.05 -19.43 -2.48
N ALA A 165 -6.06 -20.65 -3.02
CA ALA A 165 -6.03 -21.87 -2.22
C ALA A 165 -4.76 -21.98 -1.38
N VAL A 166 -3.59 -21.73 -1.97
CA VAL A 166 -2.30 -21.68 -1.25
C VAL A 166 -2.32 -20.65 -0.13
N CYS A 167 -2.86 -19.46 -0.39
CA CYS A 167 -2.93 -18.40 0.61
C CYS A 167 -3.87 -18.75 1.78
N LEU A 168 -5.01 -19.38 1.51
CA LEU A 168 -5.97 -19.83 2.53
C LEU A 168 -5.39 -20.97 3.37
N LEU A 169 -4.75 -21.96 2.75
CA LEU A 169 -4.07 -23.05 3.46
C LEU A 169 -2.97 -22.52 4.37
N ASN A 170 -2.16 -21.58 3.87
CA ASN A 170 -1.17 -20.89 4.70
C ASN A 170 -1.82 -20.16 5.88
N THR A 171 -2.90 -19.42 5.64
CA THR A 171 -3.60 -18.66 6.68
C THR A 171 -4.11 -19.59 7.78
N ALA A 172 -4.70 -20.73 7.42
CA ALA A 172 -5.12 -21.75 8.38
C ALA A 172 -3.94 -22.32 9.16
N PHE A 173 -2.84 -22.67 8.49
CA PHE A 173 -1.63 -23.20 9.12
C PHE A 173 -1.00 -22.21 10.11
N VAL A 174 -0.89 -20.94 9.74
CA VAL A 174 -0.36 -19.88 10.60
C VAL A 174 -1.28 -19.65 11.81
N PHE A 175 -2.60 -19.66 11.61
CA PHE A 175 -3.56 -19.52 12.69
C PHE A 175 -3.48 -20.67 13.70
N ILE A 176 -3.46 -21.91 13.22
CA ILE A 176 -3.29 -23.11 14.06
C ILE A 176 -1.97 -23.05 14.82
N SER A 177 -0.88 -22.68 14.13
CA SER A 177 0.43 -22.52 14.76
C SER A 177 0.45 -21.43 15.84
N GLY A 178 -0.28 -20.34 15.62
CA GLY A 178 -0.47 -19.29 16.63
C GLY A 178 -1.21 -19.82 17.87
N ALA A 179 -2.27 -20.59 17.69
CA ALA A 179 -3.00 -21.20 18.81
C ALA A 179 -2.13 -22.19 19.60
N GLU A 180 -1.33 -23.00 18.90
CA GLU A 180 -0.38 -23.92 19.55
C GLU A 180 0.73 -23.18 20.28
N PHE A 181 1.18 -22.03 19.76
CA PHE A 181 2.16 -21.17 20.42
C PHE A 181 1.62 -20.56 21.71
N ILE A 182 0.37 -20.09 21.73
CA ILE A 182 -0.32 -19.65 22.95
C ILE A 182 -0.32 -20.78 23.99
N ARG A 183 -0.65 -22.00 23.56
CA ARG A 183 -0.64 -23.18 24.44
C ARG A 183 0.76 -23.51 24.95
N PHE A 184 1.77 -23.41 24.09
CA PHE A 184 3.16 -23.70 24.41
C PHE A 184 3.73 -22.73 25.45
N ILE A 185 3.46 -21.42 25.32
CA ILE A 185 3.99 -20.40 26.25
C ILE A 185 3.14 -20.29 27.52
N SER A 186 1.83 -20.09 27.39
CA SER A 186 0.95 -19.78 28.53
C SER A 186 0.39 -21.03 29.20
N PHE A 187 -0.34 -21.87 28.45
CA PHE A 187 -1.12 -22.94 29.08
C PHE A 187 -0.25 -24.06 29.66
N ARG A 188 0.81 -24.48 28.97
CA ARG A 188 1.71 -25.52 29.49
C ARG A 188 2.40 -25.10 30.79
N ALA A 189 2.68 -23.81 30.99
CA ALA A 189 3.33 -23.32 32.19
C ALA A 189 2.35 -23.09 33.35
N ILE A 190 1.11 -22.66 33.05
CA ILE A 190 0.10 -22.34 34.07
C ILE A 190 -0.66 -23.60 34.53
N TYR A 191 -1.14 -24.43 33.61
CA TYR A 191 -1.98 -25.59 33.95
C TYR A 191 -1.21 -26.71 34.64
N HIS A 192 0.08 -26.88 34.34
CA HIS A 192 0.91 -27.92 34.95
C HIS A 192 1.10 -27.72 36.46
N ASN A 193 0.94 -26.48 36.94
CA ASN A 193 0.96 -26.13 38.36
C ASN A 193 -0.42 -26.34 39.02
N ILE A 194 -1.50 -26.31 38.25
CA ILE A 194 -2.88 -26.50 38.74
C ILE A 194 -3.21 -27.99 38.90
N THR A 195 -2.69 -28.85 38.01
CA THR A 195 -2.96 -30.30 38.05
C THR A 195 -2.13 -31.07 39.07
N GLY A 196 -1.14 -30.46 39.73
CA GLY A 196 -0.40 -31.05 40.85
C GLY A 196 0.53 -32.23 40.54
N ASP A 197 0.55 -32.74 39.31
CA ASP A 197 1.04 -34.10 39.05
C ASP A 197 2.55 -34.28 38.81
N THR A 198 3.40 -33.24 38.82
CA THR A 198 4.87 -33.46 38.78
C THR A 198 5.67 -32.30 39.35
N THR A 199 6.72 -32.62 40.10
CA THR A 199 7.76 -31.66 40.48
C THR A 199 8.54 -31.23 39.23
N LEU A 200 8.17 -30.08 38.65
CA LEU A 200 8.84 -29.48 37.49
C LEU A 200 10.33 -29.15 37.73
N CYS A 201 10.76 -29.05 38.99
CA CYS A 201 12.11 -28.69 39.38
C CYS A 201 12.56 -29.49 40.60
N GLN A 202 13.85 -29.80 40.67
CA GLN A 202 14.50 -30.36 41.83
C GLN A 202 15.17 -29.25 42.64
N ASP A 203 14.39 -28.59 43.49
CA ASP A 203 14.85 -27.44 44.29
C ASP A 203 15.93 -27.81 45.34
N SER A 204 16.22 -29.11 45.52
CA SER A 204 17.24 -29.64 46.44
C SER A 204 18.65 -29.66 45.86
N ILE A 205 18.83 -29.48 44.55
CA ILE A 205 20.14 -29.58 43.89
C ILE A 205 20.77 -28.18 43.76
N PRO A 206 22.04 -27.98 44.17
CA PRO A 206 22.74 -26.73 43.94
C PRO A 206 22.92 -26.42 42.45
N TRP A 207 22.79 -25.15 42.06
CA TRP A 207 22.99 -24.68 40.68
C TRP A 207 24.33 -25.13 40.07
N SER A 208 25.41 -25.17 40.84
CA SER A 208 26.74 -25.59 40.37
C SER A 208 26.80 -27.05 39.93
N VAL A 209 25.97 -27.92 40.53
CA VAL A 209 25.87 -29.34 40.17
C VAL A 209 24.97 -29.50 38.95
N ALA A 210 23.81 -28.83 38.96
CA ALA A 210 22.87 -28.87 37.84
C ALA A 210 23.49 -28.36 36.53
N LEU A 211 24.28 -27.29 36.59
CA LEU A 211 24.96 -26.72 35.41
C LEU A 211 26.16 -27.53 34.91
N ARG A 212 26.59 -28.56 35.65
CA ARG A 212 27.64 -29.49 35.22
C ARG A 212 27.06 -30.78 34.63
N ASP A 213 25.75 -31.01 34.78
CA ASP A 213 25.08 -32.16 34.21
C ASP A 213 25.01 -32.07 32.68
N SER A 214 25.52 -33.08 32.00
CA SER A 214 25.51 -33.18 30.54
C SER A 214 24.08 -33.23 29.97
N SER A 215 23.11 -33.76 30.71
CA SER A 215 21.72 -33.83 30.26
C SER A 215 21.09 -32.43 30.21
N VAL A 216 21.30 -31.63 31.26
CA VAL A 216 20.84 -30.24 31.37
C VAL A 216 21.49 -29.39 30.28
N LEU A 217 22.81 -29.47 30.12
CA LEU A 217 23.53 -28.72 29.09
C LEU A 217 23.10 -29.14 27.66
N GLY A 218 22.85 -30.43 27.44
CA GLY A 218 22.37 -30.95 26.16
C GLY A 218 21.02 -30.36 25.76
N SER A 219 20.05 -30.34 26.69
CA SER A 219 18.74 -29.71 26.45
C SER A 219 18.85 -28.21 26.17
N LEU A 220 19.66 -27.48 26.95
CA LEU A 220 19.86 -26.05 26.74
C LEU A 220 20.52 -25.74 25.40
N PHE A 221 21.49 -26.56 24.97
CA PHE A 221 22.13 -26.39 23.68
C PHE A 221 21.16 -26.63 22.52
N MET A 222 20.33 -27.68 22.61
CA MET A 222 19.30 -27.96 21.62
C MET A 222 18.28 -26.81 21.53
N ASP A 223 17.76 -26.36 22.69
CA ASP A 223 16.79 -25.26 22.76
C ASP A 223 17.38 -23.94 22.25
N LEU A 224 18.63 -23.63 22.60
CA LEU A 224 19.34 -22.46 22.07
C LEU A 224 19.51 -22.57 20.53
N GLY A 225 19.86 -23.74 20.02
CA GLY A 225 19.96 -23.99 18.58
C GLY A 225 18.64 -23.76 17.86
N LEU A 226 17.52 -24.23 18.43
CA LEU A 226 16.17 -24.01 17.91
C LEU A 226 15.79 -22.52 17.90
N LEU A 227 16.14 -21.77 18.95
CA LEU A 227 15.91 -20.32 19.02
C LEU A 227 16.75 -19.55 18.00
N VAL A 228 18.03 -19.90 17.86
CA VAL A 228 18.92 -19.29 16.86
C VAL A 228 18.40 -19.57 15.46
N LEU A 229 17.95 -20.80 15.16
CA LEU A 229 17.36 -21.16 13.88
C LEU A 229 16.18 -20.24 13.54
N PHE A 230 15.24 -20.06 14.47
CA PHE A 230 14.08 -19.18 14.28
C PHE A 230 14.48 -17.72 14.09
N ILE A 231 15.33 -17.17 14.97
CA ILE A 231 15.77 -15.77 14.88
C ILE A 231 16.49 -15.51 13.56
N MET A 232 17.38 -16.42 13.16
CA MET A 232 18.12 -16.31 11.91
C MET A 232 17.19 -16.40 10.70
N GLN A 233 16.28 -17.39 10.67
CA GLN A 233 15.31 -17.55 9.58
C GLN A 233 14.43 -16.30 9.44
N HIS A 234 13.81 -15.85 10.54
CA HIS A 234 12.89 -14.72 10.54
C HIS A 234 13.61 -13.41 10.16
N SER A 235 14.79 -13.17 10.74
CA SER A 235 15.58 -11.96 10.47
C SER A 235 16.13 -11.94 9.06
N LEU A 236 16.59 -13.08 8.53
CA LEU A 236 17.15 -13.19 7.18
C LEU A 236 16.11 -12.86 6.12
N LEU A 237 14.90 -13.41 6.23
CA LEU A 237 13.81 -13.14 5.29
C LEU A 237 13.31 -11.69 5.36
N ALA A 238 13.49 -11.02 6.50
CA ALA A 238 13.17 -9.61 6.66
C ALA A 238 14.23 -8.67 6.05
N ARG A 239 15.43 -9.15 5.69
CA ARG A 239 16.48 -8.32 5.07
C ARG A 239 16.08 -7.92 3.66
N SER A 240 16.24 -6.63 3.33
CA SER A 240 15.93 -6.05 2.02
C SER A 240 16.44 -6.84 0.81
N PRO A 241 17.72 -7.27 0.73
CA PRO A 241 18.21 -8.01 -0.44
C PRO A 241 17.51 -9.37 -0.59
N VAL A 242 17.31 -10.10 0.51
CA VAL A 242 16.63 -11.41 0.50
C VAL A 242 15.16 -11.23 0.13
N LYS A 243 14.49 -10.23 0.70
CA LYS A 243 13.11 -9.90 0.39
C LYS A 243 12.91 -9.55 -1.09
N GLN A 244 13.82 -8.79 -1.69
CA GLN A 244 13.78 -8.45 -3.12
C GLN A 244 14.01 -9.67 -4.00
N ALA A 245 15.00 -10.51 -3.65
CA ALA A 245 15.25 -11.76 -4.36
C ALA A 245 14.03 -12.70 -4.29
N LEU A 246 13.47 -12.92 -3.10
CA LEU A 246 12.31 -13.79 -2.92
C LEU A 246 11.06 -13.22 -3.61
N HIS A 247 10.88 -11.89 -3.60
CA HIS A 247 9.82 -11.24 -4.34
C HIS A 247 9.95 -11.44 -5.86
N SER A 248 11.17 -11.45 -6.40
CA SER A 248 11.38 -11.70 -7.84
C SER A 248 10.97 -13.10 -8.28
N VAL A 249 11.04 -14.08 -7.36
CA VAL A 249 10.70 -15.48 -7.63
C VAL A 249 9.23 -15.79 -7.31
N LEU A 250 8.74 -15.35 -6.15
CA LEU A 250 7.41 -15.69 -5.64
C LEU A 250 6.32 -14.66 -5.98
N GLY A 251 6.71 -13.46 -6.41
CA GLY A 251 5.80 -12.35 -6.71
C GLY A 251 4.81 -12.11 -5.57
N PRO A 252 3.49 -12.22 -5.82
CA PRO A 252 2.45 -11.94 -4.83
C PRO A 252 2.47 -12.89 -3.63
N LEU A 253 3.04 -14.09 -3.77
CA LEU A 253 3.13 -15.09 -2.69
C LEU A 253 4.27 -14.82 -1.70
N ASN A 254 5.13 -13.83 -1.94
CA ASN A 254 6.28 -13.54 -1.09
C ASN A 254 5.89 -13.37 0.38
N ARG A 255 4.79 -12.65 0.65
CA ARG A 255 4.29 -12.45 2.02
C ARG A 255 3.76 -13.74 2.64
N THR A 256 2.98 -14.50 1.87
CA THR A 256 2.45 -15.80 2.28
C THR A 256 3.58 -16.79 2.63
N ALA A 257 4.62 -16.87 1.80
CA ALA A 257 5.77 -17.73 2.05
C ALA A 257 6.60 -17.30 3.28
N TYR A 258 6.75 -16.00 3.51
CA TYR A 258 7.36 -15.47 4.73
C TYR A 258 6.63 -15.94 5.99
N CYS A 259 5.30 -15.80 6.01
CA CYS A 259 4.46 -16.21 7.13
C CYS A 259 4.50 -17.73 7.33
N PHE A 260 4.40 -18.50 6.24
CA PHE A 260 4.47 -19.96 6.26
C PHE A 260 5.78 -20.46 6.90
N THR A 261 6.92 -19.99 6.39
CA THR A 261 8.23 -20.45 6.85
C THR A 261 8.52 -20.03 8.29
N THR A 262 8.05 -18.85 8.69
CA THR A 262 8.15 -18.39 10.10
C THR A 262 7.28 -19.25 11.02
N ALA A 263 6.05 -19.57 10.63
CA ALA A 263 5.18 -20.46 11.40
C ALA A 263 5.74 -21.88 11.47
N LEU A 264 6.33 -22.39 10.39
CA LEU A 264 7.01 -23.69 10.36
C LEU A 264 8.23 -23.72 11.30
N ALA A 265 9.06 -22.67 11.30
CA ALA A 265 10.18 -22.56 12.24
C ALA A 265 9.69 -22.56 13.70
N LEU A 266 8.57 -21.88 13.97
CA LEU A 266 7.94 -21.88 15.29
C LEU A 266 7.41 -23.27 15.69
N GLN A 267 6.81 -24.00 14.74
CA GLN A 267 6.38 -25.38 14.95
C GLN A 267 7.55 -26.31 15.30
N ILE A 268 8.67 -26.17 14.59
CA ILE A 268 9.90 -26.93 14.87
C ILE A 268 10.39 -26.65 16.29
N ILE A 269 10.42 -25.38 16.73
CA ILE A 269 10.74 -25.04 18.13
C ILE A 269 9.80 -25.79 19.07
N MET A 270 8.47 -25.61 18.93
CA MET A 270 7.49 -26.17 19.85
C MET A 270 7.53 -27.70 19.91
N ARG A 271 7.85 -28.35 18.79
CA ARG A 271 7.89 -29.81 18.68
C ARG A 271 9.14 -30.43 19.29
N TYR A 272 10.29 -29.78 19.10
CA TYR A 272 11.60 -30.31 19.53
C TYR A 272 12.13 -29.68 20.81
N TRP A 273 11.37 -28.77 21.44
CA TRP A 273 11.72 -28.15 22.72
C TRP A 273 11.93 -29.19 23.84
N GLN A 274 13.06 -29.10 24.54
CA GLN A 274 13.45 -30.04 25.58
C GLN A 274 13.34 -29.39 26.97
N PRO A 275 12.24 -29.60 27.72
CA PRO A 275 12.09 -29.00 29.04
C PRO A 275 13.17 -29.49 30.02
N VAL A 276 13.77 -28.57 30.76
CA VAL A 276 14.86 -28.86 31.69
C VAL A 276 14.28 -29.17 33.07
N MET A 277 14.15 -30.46 33.40
CA MET A 277 13.62 -30.92 34.71
C MET A 277 14.71 -31.21 35.75
N GLY A 278 15.97 -31.36 35.32
CA GLY A 278 17.12 -31.70 36.20
C GLY A 278 17.78 -30.51 36.90
N ALA A 279 17.25 -29.30 36.72
CA ALA A 279 17.76 -28.09 37.34
C ALA A 279 16.75 -27.53 38.37
N PRO A 280 17.22 -26.80 39.39
CA PRO A 280 16.34 -26.04 40.27
C PRO A 280 15.58 -24.96 39.48
N CYS A 281 14.39 -24.60 39.96
CA CYS A 281 13.64 -23.47 39.42
C CYS A 281 14.31 -22.16 39.83
N LEU A 282 14.25 -21.12 38.98
CA LEU A 282 14.70 -19.77 39.40
C LEU A 282 13.77 -19.21 40.48
N TRP A 283 12.46 -19.39 40.27
CA TRP A 283 11.46 -19.18 41.30
C TRP A 283 10.29 -20.15 41.13
N SER A 284 9.65 -20.46 42.25
CA SER A 284 8.42 -21.24 42.29
C SER A 284 7.56 -20.79 43.47
N VAL A 285 6.35 -20.31 43.19
CA VAL A 285 5.42 -19.85 44.24
C VAL A 285 4.58 -21.04 44.69
N ARG A 286 5.07 -21.78 45.70
CA ARG A 286 4.41 -22.98 46.24
C ARG A 286 3.73 -22.78 47.60
N HIS A 287 3.95 -21.64 48.26
CA HIS A 287 3.45 -21.41 49.62
C HIS A 287 1.98 -20.97 49.63
N ALA A 288 1.18 -21.55 50.53
CA ALA A 288 -0.21 -21.11 50.75
C ALA A 288 -0.23 -19.71 51.40
N PRO A 289 -1.17 -18.81 51.00
CA PRO A 289 -2.26 -19.00 50.04
C PRO A 289 -1.86 -18.70 48.57
N TRP A 290 -0.65 -18.20 48.34
CA TRP A 290 -0.16 -17.72 47.05
C TRP A 290 -0.04 -18.81 45.98
N SER A 291 0.09 -20.07 46.38
CA SER A 291 0.08 -21.23 45.47
C SER A 291 -1.17 -21.31 44.58
N ILE A 292 -2.30 -20.73 45.00
CA ILE A 292 -3.54 -20.68 44.22
C ILE A 292 -3.71 -19.31 43.56
N TRP A 293 -3.58 -18.23 44.32
CA TRP A 293 -3.88 -16.88 43.83
C TRP A 293 -2.88 -16.38 42.78
N PHE A 294 -1.60 -16.74 42.90
CA PHE A 294 -0.58 -16.27 41.97
C PHE A 294 -0.72 -16.89 40.57
N PRO A 295 -0.92 -18.21 40.39
CA PRO A 295 -1.25 -18.78 39.09
C PRO A 295 -2.52 -18.20 38.45
N VAL A 296 -3.56 -17.93 39.26
CA VAL A 296 -4.81 -17.29 38.78
C VAL A 296 -4.53 -15.88 38.26
N LEU A 297 -3.74 -15.08 38.99
CA LEU A 297 -3.32 -13.75 38.55
C LEU A 297 -2.53 -13.83 37.23
N CYS A 298 -1.58 -14.76 37.12
CA CYS A 298 -0.81 -14.99 35.90
C CYS A 298 -1.73 -15.35 34.72
N PHE A 299 -2.73 -16.21 34.96
CA PHE A 299 -3.72 -16.60 33.95
C PHE A 299 -4.54 -15.41 33.44
N VAL A 300 -5.10 -14.60 34.35
CA VAL A 300 -5.88 -13.40 33.98
C VAL A 300 -5.01 -12.43 33.18
N LEU A 301 -3.77 -12.19 33.62
CA LEU A 301 -2.86 -11.30 32.92
C LEU A 301 -2.51 -11.83 31.52
N HIS A 302 -2.20 -13.11 31.40
CA HIS A 302 -1.92 -13.74 30.10
C HIS A 302 -3.13 -13.65 29.17
N PHE A 303 -4.34 -13.89 29.67
CA PHE A 303 -5.57 -13.76 28.90
C PHE A 303 -5.74 -12.33 28.37
N LEU A 304 -5.53 -11.32 29.21
CA LEU A 304 -5.60 -9.91 28.81
C LEU A 304 -4.54 -9.56 27.76
N CYS A 305 -3.30 -10.01 27.94
CA CYS A 305 -2.22 -9.80 26.97
C CYS A 305 -2.55 -10.44 25.62
N TRP A 306 -3.05 -11.68 25.59
CA TRP A 306 -3.45 -12.32 24.33
C TRP A 306 -4.65 -11.65 23.66
N ALA A 307 -5.63 -11.17 24.44
CA ALA A 307 -6.74 -10.39 23.90
C ALA A 307 -6.26 -9.08 23.25
N ILE A 308 -5.30 -8.38 23.87
CA ILE A 308 -4.69 -7.18 23.31
C ILE A 308 -3.90 -7.53 22.04
N ILE A 309 -3.08 -8.59 22.04
CA ILE A 309 -2.34 -9.06 20.86
C ILE A 309 -3.29 -9.34 19.70
N CYS A 310 -4.38 -10.09 19.93
CA CYS A 310 -5.39 -10.38 18.91
C CYS A 310 -6.07 -9.10 18.39
N SER A 311 -6.36 -8.15 19.27
CA SER A 311 -6.89 -6.83 18.87
C SER A 311 -5.92 -6.06 17.97
N ILE A 312 -4.63 -6.00 18.34
CA ILE A 312 -3.58 -5.38 17.54
C ILE A 312 -3.48 -6.05 16.16
N LEU A 313 -3.52 -7.39 16.08
CA LEU A 313 -3.48 -8.13 14.82
C LEU A 313 -4.65 -7.74 13.88
N MET A 314 -5.85 -7.52 14.44
CA MET A 314 -7.00 -7.05 13.66
C MET A 314 -6.83 -5.60 13.20
N ILE A 315 -6.31 -4.71 14.06
CA ILE A 315 -6.02 -3.30 13.73
C ILE A 315 -4.97 -3.18 12.61
N PHE A 316 -3.98 -4.06 12.59
CA PHE A 316 -2.92 -4.10 11.59
C PHE A 316 -3.32 -4.80 10.28
N ASP A 317 -4.62 -5.00 10.04
CA ASP A 317 -5.15 -5.58 8.80
C ASP A 317 -4.62 -7.01 8.57
N TYR A 318 -5.16 -7.94 9.36
CA TYR A 318 -4.76 -9.36 9.33
C TYR A 318 -4.67 -9.97 7.91
N PRO A 319 -5.62 -9.72 6.98
CA PRO A 319 -5.49 -10.18 5.59
C PRO A 319 -4.26 -9.64 4.85
N GLU A 320 -3.86 -8.39 5.09
CA GLU A 320 -2.63 -7.81 4.52
C GLU A 320 -1.38 -8.48 5.13
N LEU A 321 -1.43 -8.80 6.43
CA LEU A 321 -0.35 -9.47 7.14
C LEU A 321 -0.09 -10.88 6.59
N MET A 322 -1.16 -11.63 6.29
CA MET A 322 -1.12 -13.02 5.80
C MET A 322 -0.78 -13.17 4.31
N GLY A 323 -0.76 -12.07 3.55
CA GLY A 323 -0.51 -12.10 2.11
C GLY A 323 -1.78 -12.19 1.24
N ILE A 324 -2.97 -12.22 1.85
CA ILE A 324 -4.24 -12.40 1.13
C ILE A 324 -4.51 -11.21 0.22
N LYS A 325 -4.29 -9.98 0.69
CA LYS A 325 -4.53 -8.77 -0.12
C LYS A 325 -3.59 -8.67 -1.32
N GLN A 326 -2.34 -9.11 -1.18
CA GLN A 326 -1.35 -9.12 -2.26
C GLN A 326 -1.77 -10.08 -3.37
N VAL A 327 -2.24 -11.28 -3.00
CA VAL A 327 -2.79 -12.24 -3.96
C VAL A 327 -4.09 -11.73 -4.58
N TYR A 328 -5.01 -11.20 -3.77
CA TYR A 328 -6.29 -10.65 -4.23
C TYR A 328 -6.11 -9.52 -5.24
N ASN A 329 -5.26 -8.54 -4.92
CA ASN A 329 -4.96 -7.42 -5.83
C ASN A 329 -4.33 -7.93 -7.12
N ASN A 330 -3.39 -8.87 -7.04
CA ASN A 330 -2.77 -9.47 -8.23
C ASN A 330 -3.80 -10.19 -9.11
N CYS A 331 -4.76 -10.91 -8.52
CA CYS A 331 -5.85 -11.55 -9.27
C CYS A 331 -6.78 -10.53 -9.97
N LEU A 332 -6.89 -9.32 -9.43
CA LEU A 332 -7.68 -8.22 -10.01
C LEU A 332 -6.86 -7.26 -10.90
N GLY A 333 -5.56 -7.48 -11.07
CA GLY A 333 -4.68 -6.57 -11.81
C GLY A 333 -4.43 -5.23 -11.10
N LEU A 334 -4.65 -5.15 -9.79
CA LEU A 334 -4.42 -3.95 -8.98
C LEU A 334 -2.98 -3.92 -8.44
N GLU A 335 -2.46 -2.72 -8.18
CA GLU A 335 -1.14 -2.54 -7.57
C GLU A 335 -1.08 -3.05 -6.11
N ASP A 336 0.15 -3.23 -5.60
CA ASP A 336 0.40 -3.69 -4.25
C ASP A 336 -0.25 -2.77 -3.19
N PRO A 337 -0.86 -3.33 -2.12
CA PRO A 337 -1.53 -2.55 -1.08
C PRO A 337 -0.65 -1.45 -0.43
N LEU A 338 0.67 -1.66 -0.43
CA LEU A 338 1.63 -0.71 0.12
C LEU A 338 1.81 0.55 -0.75
N THR A 339 1.52 0.53 -2.05
CA THR A 339 1.70 1.70 -2.93
C THR A 339 0.72 2.82 -2.59
N TYR A 340 -0.48 2.47 -2.13
CA TYR A 340 -1.51 3.40 -1.70
C TYR A 340 -1.21 4.10 -0.35
N LYS A 341 -0.25 3.60 0.44
CA LYS A 341 0.08 4.17 1.77
C LYS A 341 0.99 5.39 1.65
N SER A 342 0.72 6.41 2.46
CA SER A 342 1.53 7.64 2.46
C SER A 342 3.00 7.35 2.81
N PRO A 343 3.96 8.17 2.34
CA PRO A 343 5.39 7.95 2.59
C PRO A 343 5.73 7.80 4.09
N GLY A 344 5.13 8.63 4.95
CA GLY A 344 5.33 8.56 6.40
C GLY A 344 4.80 7.25 7.00
N ALA A 345 3.65 6.75 6.53
CA ALA A 345 3.10 5.48 7.00
C ALA A 345 3.94 4.29 6.55
N ARG A 346 4.48 4.30 5.31
CA ARG A 346 5.38 3.26 4.80
C ARG A 346 6.67 3.17 5.61
N ARG A 347 7.26 4.33 5.93
CA ARG A 347 8.45 4.43 6.78
C ARG A 347 8.19 3.87 8.18
N LEU A 348 7.12 4.34 8.83
CA LEU A 348 6.72 3.85 10.16
C LEU A 348 6.53 2.32 10.16
N LEU A 349 5.80 1.76 9.20
CA LEU A 349 5.59 0.30 9.11
C LEU A 349 6.90 -0.47 8.86
N SER A 350 7.88 0.12 8.17
CA SER A 350 9.17 -0.52 7.93
C SER A 350 10.05 -0.59 9.19
N HIS A 351 9.88 0.38 10.10
CA HIS A 351 10.61 0.46 11.37
C HIS A 351 9.87 -0.21 12.53
N LEU A 352 8.54 -0.31 12.47
CA LEU A 352 7.69 -0.98 13.45
C LEU A 352 7.59 -2.50 13.17
N ARG A 353 8.69 -3.23 13.41
CA ARG A 353 8.78 -4.68 13.13
C ARG A 353 7.90 -5.52 14.05
N HIS A 354 7.82 -5.16 15.33
CA HIS A 354 7.13 -5.93 16.35
C HIS A 354 6.22 -5.01 17.17
N PRO A 355 4.94 -4.85 16.80
CA PRO A 355 4.01 -3.99 17.52
C PRO A 355 3.54 -4.58 18.86
N VAL A 356 3.75 -5.88 19.08
CA VAL A 356 3.27 -6.67 20.25
C VAL A 356 4.36 -6.95 21.29
N CYS A 357 5.45 -6.17 21.30
CA CYS A 357 6.61 -6.44 22.17
C CYS A 357 6.27 -6.46 23.66
N LEU A 358 5.40 -5.54 24.11
CA LEU A 358 5.10 -5.38 25.52
C LEU A 358 4.30 -6.55 26.06
N GLU A 359 3.20 -6.89 25.37
CA GLU A 359 2.30 -7.97 25.75
C GLU A 359 3.00 -9.32 25.70
N LEU A 360 3.80 -9.56 24.65
CA LEU A 360 4.60 -10.77 24.53
C LEU A 360 5.68 -10.85 25.62
N GLY A 361 6.31 -9.72 25.98
CA GLY A 361 7.24 -9.65 27.10
C GLY A 361 6.59 -10.03 28.44
N VAL A 362 5.39 -9.52 28.72
CA VAL A 362 4.65 -9.88 29.93
C VAL A 362 4.34 -11.39 29.95
N VAL A 363 3.86 -11.94 28.83
CA VAL A 363 3.51 -13.36 28.72
C VAL A 363 4.73 -14.28 28.89
N LEU A 364 5.92 -13.85 28.44
CA LEU A 364 7.16 -14.63 28.57
C LEU A 364 7.68 -14.69 30.01
N TRP A 365 7.56 -13.61 30.77
CA TRP A 365 8.18 -13.49 32.10
C TRP A 365 7.23 -13.73 33.27
N VAL A 366 5.94 -13.42 33.14
CA VAL A 366 4.97 -13.57 34.23
C VAL A 366 4.47 -15.01 34.28
N LEU A 367 5.23 -15.88 34.95
CA LEU A 367 4.91 -17.30 35.11
C LEU A 367 4.94 -17.71 36.60
N PRO A 368 4.06 -18.64 37.02
CA PRO A 368 4.02 -19.10 38.40
C PRO A 368 5.29 -19.88 38.81
N THR A 369 5.91 -20.54 37.84
CA THR A 369 7.19 -21.24 37.98
C THR A 369 8.06 -20.90 36.77
N LEU A 370 9.31 -20.52 37.01
CA LEU A 370 10.27 -20.22 35.96
C LEU A 370 11.42 -21.22 35.99
N THR A 371 11.39 -22.16 35.04
CA THR A 371 12.44 -23.16 34.80
C THR A 371 13.58 -22.58 33.97
N LEU A 372 14.71 -23.29 33.91
CA LEU A 372 15.90 -22.84 33.19
C LEU A 372 15.69 -22.73 31.68
N ASP A 373 14.98 -23.68 31.06
CA ASP A 373 14.62 -23.62 29.63
C ASP A 373 13.70 -22.42 29.35
N ARG A 374 12.76 -22.14 30.24
CA ARG A 374 11.86 -20.97 30.11
C ARG A 374 12.60 -19.65 30.27
N LEU A 375 13.58 -19.59 31.17
CA LEU A 375 14.46 -18.43 31.28
C LEU A 375 15.26 -18.22 29.98
N LEU A 376 15.79 -19.29 29.38
CA LEU A 376 16.48 -19.23 28.09
C LEU A 376 15.55 -18.71 26.98
N LEU A 377 14.32 -19.24 26.90
CA LEU A 377 13.28 -18.81 25.96
C LEU A 377 12.94 -17.33 26.15
N ALA A 378 12.56 -16.94 27.37
CA ALA A 378 12.12 -15.59 27.72
C ALA A 378 13.24 -14.57 27.52
N GLY A 379 14.45 -14.88 28.01
CA GLY A 379 15.64 -14.06 27.85
C GLY A 379 15.98 -13.84 26.37
N THR A 380 16.14 -14.91 25.61
CA THR A 380 16.55 -14.83 24.19
C THR A 380 15.51 -14.07 23.35
N LEU A 381 14.22 -14.39 23.48
CA LEU A 381 13.16 -13.69 22.75
C LEU A 381 13.02 -12.23 23.19
N SER A 382 13.17 -11.92 24.47
CA SER A 382 13.12 -10.53 24.95
C SER A 382 14.31 -9.70 24.44
N THR A 383 15.52 -10.27 24.46
CA THR A 383 16.71 -9.62 23.88
C THR A 383 16.50 -9.40 22.38
N TYR A 384 15.97 -10.39 21.66
CA TYR A 384 15.64 -10.24 20.25
C TYR A 384 14.62 -9.11 20.00
N LEU A 385 13.51 -9.07 20.76
CA LEU A 385 12.49 -8.02 20.63
C LEU A 385 13.04 -6.62 20.93
N ALA A 386 13.93 -6.50 21.92
CA ALA A 386 14.58 -5.24 22.26
C ALA A 386 15.53 -4.76 21.16
N LEU A 387 16.34 -5.66 20.59
CA LEU A 387 17.28 -5.34 19.51
C LEU A 387 16.58 -5.09 18.17
N ALA A 388 15.43 -5.72 17.93
CA ALA A 388 14.65 -5.56 16.72
C ALA A 388 13.76 -4.30 16.73
N HIS A 389 13.69 -3.57 17.84
CA HIS A 389 12.99 -2.30 17.92
C HIS A 389 13.77 -1.21 17.18
N SER A 390 13.23 -0.73 16.06
CA SER A 390 13.92 0.23 15.17
C SER A 390 13.20 1.56 14.98
N LEU A 391 12.27 1.92 15.88
CA LEU A 391 11.60 3.23 15.81
C LEU A 391 12.58 4.36 16.12
N ASP A 392 12.52 5.43 15.33
CA ASP A 392 13.36 6.60 15.52
C ASP A 392 12.55 7.87 15.86
N LYS A 393 13.27 8.98 16.06
CA LYS A 393 12.66 10.28 16.42
C LYS A 393 11.70 10.80 15.34
N GLN A 394 11.91 10.46 14.07
CA GLN A 394 11.04 10.90 12.97
C GLN A 394 9.74 10.10 12.96
N ASP A 395 9.78 8.80 13.27
CA ASP A 395 8.58 7.97 13.43
C ASP A 395 7.72 8.44 14.60
N LEU A 396 8.37 8.78 15.72
CA LEU A 396 7.69 9.31 16.89
C LEU A 396 7.00 10.64 16.57
N ALA A 397 7.70 11.56 15.90
CA ALA A 397 7.12 12.83 15.46
C ALA A 397 5.91 12.64 14.53
N TYR A 398 6.00 11.69 13.58
CA TYR A 398 4.90 11.34 12.70
C TYR A 398 3.68 10.83 13.48
N LEU A 399 3.89 9.93 14.45
CA LEU A 399 2.83 9.41 15.32
C LEU A 399 2.18 10.51 16.16
N CYS A 400 2.96 11.42 16.75
CA CYS A 400 2.44 12.54 17.53
C CYS A 400 1.55 13.46 16.70
N VAL A 401 1.98 13.83 15.49
CA VAL A 401 1.18 14.66 14.58
C VAL A 401 -0.13 13.97 14.21
N ARG A 402 -0.07 12.66 13.90
CA ARG A 402 -1.26 11.90 13.52
C ARG A 402 -2.23 11.72 14.69
N LEU A 403 -1.73 11.47 15.89
CA LEU A 403 -2.53 11.36 17.10
C LEU A 403 -3.21 12.69 17.42
N ASN A 404 -2.48 13.80 17.38
CA ASN A 404 -3.03 15.12 17.64
C ASN A 404 -4.12 15.49 16.63
N HIS A 405 -3.88 15.21 15.34
CA HIS A 405 -4.90 15.41 14.30
C HIS A 405 -6.17 14.60 14.58
N LYS A 406 -6.06 13.34 15.01
CA LYS A 406 -7.24 12.53 15.36
C LYS A 406 -7.95 13.05 16.62
N LEU A 407 -7.20 13.47 17.64
CA LEU A 407 -7.77 14.05 18.86
C LEU A 407 -8.55 15.34 18.55
N HIS A 408 -8.03 16.21 17.68
CA HIS A 408 -8.73 17.40 17.22
C HIS A 408 -10.05 17.06 16.52
N LEU A 409 -10.07 16.04 15.66
CA LEU A 409 -11.31 15.58 15.01
C LEU A 409 -12.36 15.06 16.01
N PHE A 410 -11.93 14.44 17.12
CA PHE A 410 -12.84 14.01 18.19
C PHE A 410 -13.29 15.14 19.11
N ALA A 411 -12.49 16.21 19.21
CA ALA A 411 -12.79 17.36 20.05
C ALA A 411 -13.68 18.40 19.34
N GLU A 412 -13.75 18.41 18.00
CA GLU A 412 -14.72 19.24 17.30
C GLU A 412 -16.15 18.78 17.60
N PRO A 413 -17.02 19.66 18.13
CA PRO A 413 -18.43 19.33 18.28
C PRO A 413 -19.02 19.06 16.90
N GLN A 414 -19.76 17.95 16.73
CA GLN A 414 -20.58 17.71 15.53
C GLN A 414 -21.63 18.83 15.41
N ARG A 415 -21.27 19.94 14.76
CA ARG A 415 -22.22 20.95 14.32
C ARG A 415 -22.87 20.46 13.03
N GLY A 416 -24.04 19.84 13.14
CA GLY A 416 -24.96 19.72 12.00
C GLY A 416 -25.77 18.44 11.92
N SER A 417 -26.77 18.29 12.79
CA SER A 417 -27.93 17.42 12.52
C SER A 417 -29.21 17.97 13.14
N ALA A 418 -29.44 19.28 13.01
CA ALA A 418 -30.72 19.90 13.36
C ALA A 418 -30.88 21.27 12.67
N GLU A 419 -31.04 21.33 11.35
CA GLU A 419 -31.57 22.54 10.68
C GLU A 419 -32.04 22.24 9.23
N THR A 420 -33.01 21.34 9.08
CA THR A 420 -33.89 21.32 7.89
C THR A 420 -35.30 20.94 8.32
N GLY A 421 -35.98 21.90 8.95
CA GLY A 421 -37.37 21.81 9.38
C GLY A 421 -37.99 23.20 9.43
N GLY A 422 -37.96 23.91 8.31
CA GLY A 422 -38.43 25.29 8.19
C GLY A 422 -39.39 25.47 7.03
N HIS A 423 -40.67 25.19 7.30
CA HIS A 423 -41.87 25.80 6.73
C HIS A 423 -41.70 26.74 5.52
N LYS A 424 -42.31 26.38 4.39
CA LYS A 424 -43.09 27.30 3.57
C LYS A 424 -44.37 26.61 3.10
N GLU A 425 -45.46 27.02 3.74
CA GLU A 425 -46.83 26.79 3.31
C GLU A 425 -47.41 28.18 2.98
N LYS A 426 -48.15 28.23 1.87
CA LYS A 426 -48.77 29.38 1.18
C LYS A 426 -47.94 30.11 0.14
#